data_AF-B7PGP3-F1
#
_entry.id   AF-B7PGP3-F1
#
_cell.length_a   1.000
_cell.length_b   1.000
_cell.length_c   1.000
_cell.angle_alpha   90.00
_cell.angle_beta   90.00
_cell.angle_gamma   90.00
#
_symmetry.space_group_name_H-M   'P 1'
#
loop_
_entity.id
_entity.type
_entity.pdbx_description
1 polymer ?
#
loop_
_entity_poly.entity_id
_entity_poly.type
_entity_poly.pdbx_seq_one_letter_code
_entity_poly.pdbx_strand_id
1 'polypeptide(L)'
;MFVGAFLETLGAVVAICSRSPLSPSRTFSTCHVCCKLPANWGNKKVRLHKLVAVRKMTKPEDDQVLEPLRSSVKEQGDLVRKLKEMGAPELDIKKAVNELKARKKILEDKELQLAPVEAGFDRLRMEDLLRRRFFYDQSFSIYGVAGQFDFSSMGCAMKTQLLSLWRSHFVLEEQMLEVDCTVLTPEPVLK
;
A
#
# COMPACT_ATOMS: atom_id res chain seq x y z
N MET A 1 30.87 67.67 -30.77
CA MET A 1 32.25 67.47 -31.24
C MET A 1 32.75 66.20 -30.56
N PHE A 2 32.98 65.03 -31.13
CA PHE A 2 33.01 64.40 -32.47
C PHE A 2 32.36 63.01 -32.24
N VAL A 3 31.27 62.59 -32.90
CA VAL A 3 31.17 61.99 -34.25
C VAL A 3 32.10 60.79 -34.44
N GLY A 4 31.53 59.59 -34.70
CA GLY A 4 32.32 58.46 -35.19
C GLY A 4 31.62 57.10 -35.18
N ALA A 5 30.56 56.95 -35.97
CA ALA A 5 30.03 55.66 -36.40
C ALA A 5 30.85 55.15 -37.60
N PHE A 6 31.07 53.84 -37.70
CA PHE A 6 31.35 53.19 -38.99
C PHE A 6 30.70 51.79 -39.02
N LEU A 7 29.57 51.75 -39.73
CA LEU A 7 29.04 50.65 -40.57
C LEU A 7 30.20 49.95 -41.32
N GLU A 8 30.20 48.72 -41.83
CA GLU A 8 29.23 47.75 -42.32
C GLU A 8 30.10 46.48 -42.59
N THR A 9 29.61 45.25 -42.49
CA THR A 9 29.09 44.58 -43.69
C THR A 9 28.30 43.33 -43.32
N LEU A 10 27.25 43.16 -44.12
CA LEU A 10 26.25 42.11 -44.14
C LEU A 10 26.85 40.71 -44.37
N GLY A 11 26.37 39.74 -43.60
CA GLY A 11 26.51 38.31 -43.87
C GLY A 11 25.19 37.61 -43.57
N ALA A 12 24.38 37.45 -44.61
CA ALA A 12 23.08 36.79 -44.55
C ALA A 12 23.20 35.30 -44.20
N VAL A 13 22.31 34.85 -43.31
CA VAL A 13 21.45 33.66 -43.41
C VAL A 13 21.99 32.50 -44.26
N VAL A 14 22.44 31.42 -43.61
CA VAL A 14 21.95 30.06 -43.90
C VAL A 14 21.98 29.26 -42.59
N ALA A 15 20.78 28.90 -42.13
CA ALA A 15 20.59 27.88 -41.12
C ALA A 15 20.94 26.51 -41.71
N ILE A 16 21.91 25.81 -41.09
CA ILE A 16 22.00 24.35 -41.18
C ILE A 16 21.88 23.83 -39.75
N CYS A 17 20.63 23.83 -39.27
CA CYS A 17 20.23 23.03 -38.14
C CYS A 17 20.19 21.59 -38.64
N SER A 18 21.26 20.83 -38.44
CA SER A 18 21.29 19.39 -38.71
C SER A 18 20.38 18.70 -37.70
N ARG A 19 19.09 18.63 -38.04
CA ARG A 19 18.12 17.74 -37.41
C ARG A 19 18.63 16.31 -37.54
N SER A 20 19.21 15.77 -36.48
CA SER A 20 19.19 14.33 -36.27
C SER A 20 17.73 13.93 -36.04
N PRO A 21 17.14 13.02 -36.83
CA PRO A 21 15.85 12.45 -36.47
C PRO A 21 16.09 11.54 -35.26
N LEU A 22 15.84 12.06 -34.06
CA LEU A 22 15.64 11.21 -32.90
C LEU A 22 14.42 10.34 -33.20
N SER A 23 14.64 9.04 -33.30
CA SER A 23 13.60 8.05 -33.54
C SER A 23 12.54 8.11 -32.42
N PRO A 24 11.24 8.19 -32.75
CA PRO A 24 10.20 8.12 -31.75
C PRO A 24 9.83 6.65 -31.56
N SER A 25 10.45 5.99 -30.59
CA SER A 25 9.89 4.82 -29.88
C SER A 25 10.93 4.22 -28.93
N ARG A 26 11.06 4.81 -27.75
CA ARG A 26 11.28 3.95 -26.57
C ARG A 26 9.93 3.30 -26.30
N THR A 27 9.67 2.17 -26.94
CA THR A 27 8.67 1.24 -26.41
C THR A 27 9.18 0.85 -25.03
N PHE A 28 8.43 1.22 -23.99
CA PHE A 28 8.60 0.55 -22.70
C PHE A 28 8.51 -0.94 -23.01
N SER A 29 9.63 -1.65 -22.84
CA SER A 29 9.65 -3.10 -22.92
C SER A 29 8.58 -3.57 -21.95
N THR A 30 7.49 -4.14 -22.48
CA THR A 30 6.56 -4.91 -21.69
C THR A 30 7.41 -6.00 -21.06
N CYS A 31 7.75 -5.81 -19.79
CA CYS A 31 8.39 -6.84 -18.99
C CYS A 31 7.57 -8.13 -19.19
N HIS A 32 8.16 -9.11 -19.89
CA HIS A 32 7.56 -10.42 -20.11
C HIS A 32 7.39 -11.23 -18.80
N VAL A 33 7.69 -10.60 -17.66
CA VAL A 33 7.49 -11.08 -16.29
C VAL A 33 6.35 -10.32 -15.58
N CYS A 34 5.48 -9.63 -16.30
CA CYS A 34 4.17 -9.29 -15.74
C CYS A 34 3.28 -10.53 -15.85
N CYS A 35 3.51 -11.51 -14.98
CA CYS A 35 2.55 -12.57 -14.73
C CYS A 35 1.23 -11.87 -14.41
N LYS A 36 0.23 -11.99 -15.30
CA LYS A 36 -1.11 -11.49 -15.01
C LYS A 36 -1.56 -12.16 -13.72
N LEU A 37 -1.49 -11.41 -12.63
CA LEU A 37 -1.94 -11.91 -11.33
C LEU A 37 -3.40 -12.33 -11.51
N PRO A 38 -3.80 -13.52 -11.03
CA PRO A 38 -5.18 -13.96 -11.17
C PRO A 38 -6.10 -12.95 -10.48
N ALA A 39 -7.34 -12.81 -10.96
CA ALA A 39 -8.28 -11.78 -10.48
C ALA A 39 -8.53 -11.81 -8.96
N ASN A 40 -8.21 -12.93 -8.30
CA ASN A 40 -8.32 -13.14 -6.86
C ASN A 40 -6.99 -13.01 -6.09
N TRP A 41 -5.92 -12.56 -6.73
CA TRP A 41 -4.62 -12.38 -6.07
C TRP A 41 -4.72 -11.36 -4.94
N GLY A 42 -4.35 -11.78 -3.72
CA GLY A 42 -4.44 -10.94 -2.52
C GLY A 42 -5.79 -10.97 -1.79
N ASN A 43 -6.88 -11.51 -2.38
CA ASN A 43 -8.19 -11.54 -1.69
C ASN A 43 -8.17 -12.35 -0.38
N LYS A 44 -7.36 -13.41 -0.29
CA LYS A 44 -7.15 -14.15 0.97
C LYS A 44 -6.54 -13.28 2.06
N LYS A 45 -5.58 -12.41 1.70
CA LYS A 45 -4.98 -11.45 2.65
C LYS A 45 -6.01 -10.41 3.07
N VAL A 46 -6.79 -9.86 2.14
CA VAL A 46 -7.84 -8.88 2.47
C VAL A 46 -8.88 -9.47 3.41
N ARG A 47 -9.35 -10.70 3.16
CA ARG A 47 -10.27 -11.42 4.07
C ARG A 47 -9.69 -11.56 5.47
N LEU A 48 -8.42 -11.95 5.59
CA LEU A 48 -7.76 -12.07 6.89
C LEU A 48 -7.64 -10.72 7.62
N HIS A 49 -7.26 -9.64 6.92
CA HIS A 49 -7.17 -8.30 7.53
C HIS A 49 -8.53 -7.81 8.00
N LYS A 50 -9.60 -8.06 7.23
CA LYS A 50 -10.97 -7.76 7.67
C LYS A 50 -11.32 -8.55 8.92
N LEU A 51 -11.10 -9.86 8.96
CA LEU A 51 -11.37 -10.68 10.14
C LEU A 51 -10.58 -10.20 11.38
N VAL A 52 -9.32 -9.84 11.22
CA VAL A 52 -8.50 -9.28 12.31
C VAL A 52 -9.04 -7.93 12.79
N ALA A 53 -9.46 -7.06 11.88
CA ALA A 53 -10.07 -5.78 12.22
C ALA A 53 -11.42 -5.96 12.94
N VAL A 54 -12.28 -6.84 12.43
CA VAL A 54 -13.55 -7.22 13.05
C VAL A 54 -13.33 -7.70 14.47
N ARG A 55 -12.39 -8.64 14.69
CA ARG A 55 -12.08 -9.19 16.01
C ARG A 55 -11.56 -8.12 16.99
N LYS A 56 -10.96 -7.04 16.52
CA LYS A 56 -10.53 -5.91 17.36
C LYS A 56 -11.68 -4.94 17.68
N MET A 57 -12.74 -4.96 16.89
CA MET A 57 -13.87 -4.02 16.95
C MET A 57 -15.19 -4.71 17.34
N THR A 58 -15.16 -5.99 17.75
CA THR A 58 -16.35 -6.73 18.18
C THR A 58 -16.97 -6.09 19.40
N LYS A 59 -18.29 -5.87 19.34
CA LYS A 59 -19.07 -5.37 20.46
C LYS A 59 -19.42 -6.53 21.39
N PRO A 60 -19.70 -6.26 22.68
CA PRO A 60 -20.07 -7.31 23.64
C PRO A 60 -21.35 -8.07 23.29
N GLU A 61 -22.23 -7.48 22.47
CA GLU A 61 -23.45 -8.13 21.96
C GLU A 61 -23.13 -9.19 20.88
N ASP A 62 -22.17 -8.89 20.00
CA ASP A 62 -21.73 -9.81 18.94
C ASP A 62 -21.01 -11.03 19.53
N ASP A 63 -20.26 -10.83 20.63
CA ASP A 63 -19.55 -11.91 21.30
C ASP A 63 -20.52 -12.97 21.86
N GLN A 64 -21.69 -12.60 22.37
CA GLN A 64 -22.69 -13.57 22.85
C GLN A 64 -23.17 -14.50 21.72
N VAL A 65 -23.22 -14.00 20.48
CA VAL A 65 -23.60 -14.79 19.29
C VAL A 65 -22.44 -15.65 18.81
N LEU A 66 -21.20 -15.19 18.98
CA LEU A 66 -19.99 -15.88 18.50
C LEU A 66 -19.47 -16.96 19.48
N GLU A 67 -19.65 -16.79 20.79
CA GLU A 67 -19.22 -17.74 21.82
C GLU A 67 -19.71 -19.19 21.64
N PRO A 68 -21.00 -19.48 21.31
CA PRO A 68 -21.43 -20.87 21.06
C PRO A 68 -20.75 -21.49 19.83
N LEU A 69 -20.37 -20.68 18.84
CA LEU A 69 -19.63 -21.17 17.68
C LEU A 69 -18.15 -21.42 18.04
N ARG A 70 -17.57 -20.60 18.93
CA ARG A 70 -16.21 -20.79 19.44
C ARG A 70 -16.09 -22.04 20.30
N SER A 71 -17.07 -22.31 21.18
CA SER A 71 -17.11 -23.54 21.97
C SER A 71 -17.25 -24.78 21.07
N SER A 72 -18.14 -24.75 20.08
CA SER A 72 -18.32 -25.84 19.11
C SER A 72 -17.06 -26.14 18.27
N VAL A 73 -16.30 -25.10 17.90
CA VAL A 73 -15.00 -25.25 17.22
C VAL A 73 -13.94 -25.83 18.16
N LYS A 74 -13.95 -25.42 19.43
CA LYS A 74 -13.03 -25.92 20.47
C LYS A 74 -13.26 -27.40 20.74
N GLU A 75 -14.50 -27.81 20.97
CA GLU A 75 -14.90 -29.20 21.19
C GLU A 75 -14.45 -30.11 20.05
N GLN A 76 -14.73 -29.72 18.79
CA GLN A 76 -14.29 -30.48 17.63
C GLN A 76 -12.76 -30.53 17.50
N GLY A 77 -12.07 -29.44 17.85
CA GLY A 77 -10.61 -29.39 17.89
C GLY A 77 -10.01 -30.34 18.93
N ASP A 78 -10.64 -30.46 20.09
CA ASP A 78 -10.23 -31.36 21.16
C ASP A 78 -10.49 -32.83 20.78
N LEU A 79 -11.57 -33.12 20.06
CA LEU A 79 -11.81 -34.44 19.45
C LEU A 79 -10.72 -34.82 18.45
N VAL A 80 -10.30 -33.89 17.57
CA VAL A 80 -9.19 -34.15 16.63
C VAL A 80 -7.87 -34.41 17.35
N ARG A 81 -7.60 -33.71 18.46
CA ARG A 81 -6.42 -33.97 19.30
C ARG A 81 -6.46 -35.36 19.94
N LYS A 82 -7.57 -35.72 20.56
CA LYS A 82 -7.78 -37.06 21.15
C LYS A 82 -7.64 -38.18 20.11
N LEU A 83 -8.19 -38.02 18.92
CA LEU A 83 -8.07 -39.01 17.83
C LEU A 83 -6.63 -39.19 17.35
N LYS A 84 -5.82 -38.11 17.37
CA LYS A 84 -4.39 -38.18 17.04
C LYS A 84 -3.56 -38.84 18.15
N GLU A 85 -3.87 -38.55 19.40
CA GLU A 85 -3.23 -39.14 20.58
C GLU A 85 -3.51 -40.65 20.69
N MET A 86 -4.75 -41.07 20.41
CA MET A 86 -5.17 -42.48 20.44
C MET A 86 -4.71 -43.29 19.20
N GLY A 87 -4.03 -42.67 18.23
CA GLY A 87 -3.58 -43.37 17.02
C GLY A 87 -4.73 -43.93 16.18
N ALA A 88 -5.87 -43.24 16.12
CA ALA A 88 -7.04 -43.64 15.35
C ALA A 88 -6.73 -43.78 13.84
N PRO A 89 -7.52 -44.56 13.08
CA PRO A 89 -7.30 -44.72 11.65
C PRO A 89 -7.38 -43.38 10.90
N GLU A 90 -6.50 -43.21 9.91
CA GLU A 90 -6.31 -41.95 9.17
C GLU A 90 -7.61 -41.41 8.54
N LEU A 91 -8.53 -42.31 8.17
CA LEU A 91 -9.84 -41.96 7.62
C LEU A 91 -10.70 -41.14 8.61
N ASP A 92 -10.69 -41.51 9.90
CA ASP A 92 -11.51 -40.85 10.90
C ASP A 92 -10.89 -39.53 11.35
N ILE A 93 -9.56 -39.43 11.36
CA ILE A 93 -8.86 -38.16 11.53
C ILE A 93 -9.22 -37.18 10.39
N LYS A 94 -9.22 -37.64 9.13
CA LYS A 94 -9.58 -36.80 7.97
C LYS A 94 -11.03 -36.33 8.03
N LYS A 95 -11.97 -37.19 8.39
CA LYS A 95 -13.39 -36.82 8.59
C LYS A 95 -13.52 -35.74 9.67
N ALA A 96 -12.92 -35.94 10.84
CA ALA A 96 -12.97 -34.98 11.94
C ALA A 96 -12.32 -33.63 11.59
N VAL A 97 -11.24 -33.64 10.81
CA VAL A 97 -10.57 -32.42 10.31
C VAL A 97 -11.42 -31.69 9.29
N ASN A 98 -12.14 -32.39 8.41
CA ASN A 98 -13.05 -31.76 7.45
C ASN A 98 -14.21 -31.08 8.15
N GLU A 99 -14.77 -31.72 9.18
CA GLU A 99 -15.80 -31.13 10.04
C GLU A 99 -15.27 -29.92 10.81
N LEU A 100 -14.04 -29.99 11.36
CA LEU A 100 -13.39 -28.85 12.01
C LEU A 100 -13.21 -27.66 11.05
N LYS A 101 -12.82 -27.92 9.79
CA LYS A 101 -12.72 -26.88 8.76
C LYS A 101 -14.08 -26.29 8.41
N ALA A 102 -15.13 -27.10 8.35
CA ALA A 102 -16.50 -26.63 8.12
C ALA A 102 -16.98 -25.71 9.25
N ARG A 103 -16.78 -26.12 10.52
CA ARG A 103 -17.14 -25.30 11.70
C ARG A 103 -16.35 -23.99 11.76
N LYS A 104 -15.05 -24.02 11.45
CA LYS A 104 -14.21 -22.80 11.34
C LYS A 104 -14.71 -21.86 10.25
N LYS A 105 -15.11 -22.41 9.09
CA LYS A 105 -15.67 -21.61 8.00
C LYS A 105 -16.98 -20.92 8.42
N ILE A 106 -17.86 -21.65 9.12
CA ILE A 106 -19.12 -21.08 9.64
C ILE A 106 -18.84 -19.95 10.63
N LEU A 107 -17.88 -20.13 11.54
CA LEU A 107 -17.46 -19.08 12.48
C LEU A 107 -16.94 -17.84 11.73
N GLU A 108 -16.01 -18.01 10.79
CA GLU A 108 -15.47 -16.90 10.01
C GLU A 108 -16.54 -16.18 9.18
N ASP A 109 -17.47 -16.91 8.58
CA ASP A 109 -18.55 -16.33 7.77
C ASP A 109 -19.54 -15.56 8.65
N LYS A 110 -19.76 -15.99 9.91
CA LYS A 110 -20.58 -15.28 10.90
C LYS A 110 -19.89 -14.04 11.45
N GLU A 111 -18.59 -14.12 11.76
CA GLU A 111 -17.77 -12.95 12.12
C GLU A 111 -17.79 -11.92 10.99
N LEU A 112 -17.75 -12.35 9.73
CA LEU A 112 -17.80 -11.44 8.58
C LEU A 112 -19.19 -10.85 8.32
N GLN A 113 -20.28 -11.52 8.73
CA GLN A 113 -21.64 -10.98 8.69
C GLN A 113 -21.90 -9.94 9.78
N LEU A 114 -21.37 -10.18 10.98
CA LEU A 114 -21.45 -9.27 12.12
C LEU A 114 -20.44 -8.12 12.04
N ALA A 115 -19.51 -8.21 11.09
CA ALA A 115 -18.56 -7.15 10.80
C ALA A 115 -19.29 -5.82 10.57
N PRO A 116 -18.94 -4.74 11.29
CA PRO A 116 -19.49 -3.43 10.97
C PRO A 116 -19.17 -3.08 9.52
N VAL A 117 -20.02 -2.28 8.87
CA VAL A 117 -19.80 -1.82 7.48
C VAL A 117 -18.44 -1.12 7.32
N GLU A 118 -17.89 -0.59 8.43
CA GLU A 118 -16.56 0.03 8.51
C GLU A 118 -15.40 -0.96 8.67
N ALA A 119 -15.65 -2.25 8.85
CA ALA A 119 -14.61 -3.27 9.09
C ALA A 119 -13.79 -3.64 7.83
N GLY A 120 -13.77 -2.77 6.83
CA GLY A 120 -13.00 -2.92 5.60
C GLY A 120 -12.25 -1.65 5.28
N PHE A 121 -10.98 -1.80 4.87
CA PHE A 121 -10.23 -0.70 4.29
C PHE A 121 -10.66 -0.49 2.84
N ASP A 122 -11.50 0.51 2.60
CA ASP A 122 -11.84 0.95 1.25
C ASP A 122 -10.87 2.05 0.81
N ARG A 123 -9.92 1.65 -0.03
CA ARG A 123 -8.92 2.57 -0.58
C ARG A 123 -9.57 3.73 -1.33
N LEU A 124 -10.62 3.49 -2.11
CA LEU A 124 -11.25 4.52 -2.93
C LEU A 124 -11.95 5.57 -2.06
N ARG A 125 -12.66 5.12 -1.01
CA ARG A 125 -13.28 6.03 -0.03
C ARG A 125 -12.24 6.81 0.76
N MET A 126 -11.15 6.17 1.19
CA MET A 126 -10.06 6.87 1.88
C MET A 126 -9.44 7.94 0.98
N GLU A 127 -9.10 7.61 -0.26
CA GLU A 127 -8.50 8.57 -1.21
C GLU A 127 -9.43 9.74 -1.52
N ASP A 128 -10.73 9.47 -1.69
CA ASP A 128 -11.74 10.49 -1.90
C ASP A 128 -11.85 11.45 -0.70
N LEU A 129 -11.84 10.91 0.53
CA LEU A 129 -11.81 11.74 1.74
C LEU A 129 -10.53 12.58 1.85
N LEU A 130 -9.36 11.99 1.56
CA LEU A 130 -8.07 12.69 1.64
C LEU A 130 -7.99 13.83 0.61
N ARG A 131 -8.49 13.61 -0.61
CA ARG A 131 -8.59 14.67 -1.63
C ARG A 131 -9.59 15.76 -1.24
N ARG A 132 -10.80 15.39 -0.80
CA ARG A 132 -11.85 16.36 -0.38
C ARG A 132 -11.43 17.21 0.82
N ARG A 133 -10.65 16.63 1.74
CA ARG A 133 -10.12 17.34 2.91
C ARG A 133 -8.76 17.99 2.65
N PHE A 134 -8.29 18.00 1.40
CA PHE A 134 -7.01 18.57 1.01
C PHE A 134 -5.88 18.12 1.94
N PHE A 135 -5.68 16.81 2.10
CA PHE A 135 -4.47 16.29 2.75
C PHE A 135 -3.31 16.28 1.77
N TYR A 136 -3.56 15.73 0.58
CA TYR A 136 -2.65 15.77 -0.56
C TYR A 136 -3.48 15.88 -1.84
N ASP A 137 -2.87 16.41 -2.89
CA ASP A 137 -3.43 16.42 -4.25
C ASP A 137 -2.34 16.06 -5.28
N GLN A 138 -2.74 15.76 -6.51
CA GLN A 138 -1.81 15.53 -7.61
C GLN A 138 -1.04 16.82 -7.90
N SER A 139 0.30 16.76 -7.88
CA SER A 139 1.10 17.95 -8.23
C SER A 139 0.80 18.38 -9.65
N PHE A 140 0.70 19.70 -9.86
CA PHE A 140 0.34 20.27 -11.16
C PHE A 140 -0.93 19.62 -11.72
N SER A 141 -1.99 19.47 -10.91
CA SER A 141 -3.24 18.81 -11.30
C SER A 141 -3.86 19.37 -12.60
N ILE A 142 -3.61 20.64 -12.89
CA ILE A 142 -4.00 21.32 -14.14
C ILE A 142 -3.14 20.95 -15.37
N TYR A 143 -1.96 20.36 -15.18
CA TYR A 143 -1.00 19.98 -16.23
C TYR A 143 -0.74 18.47 -16.33
N GLY A 144 -1.11 17.66 -15.32
CA GLY A 144 -1.21 16.20 -15.44
C GLY A 144 0.09 15.39 -15.27
N VAL A 145 0.98 15.77 -14.36
CA VAL A 145 2.23 15.02 -14.09
C VAL A 145 1.95 13.83 -13.17
N ALA A 146 2.20 12.60 -13.61
CA ALA A 146 2.01 11.40 -12.78
C ALA A 146 3.17 11.19 -11.79
N GLY A 147 2.85 10.71 -10.58
CA GLY A 147 3.84 10.28 -9.58
C GLY A 147 4.36 11.38 -8.65
N GLN A 148 3.89 12.62 -8.81
CA GLN A 148 4.21 13.75 -7.92
C GLN A 148 2.97 14.17 -7.14
N PHE A 149 3.10 14.52 -5.86
CA PHE A 149 1.98 14.93 -5.01
C PHE A 149 2.35 16.13 -4.15
N ASP A 150 1.40 17.05 -4.02
CA ASP A 150 1.53 18.23 -3.18
C ASP A 150 0.79 18.00 -1.87
N PHE A 151 1.49 18.17 -0.75
CA PHE A 151 0.88 18.13 0.58
C PHE A 151 0.36 19.52 0.95
N SER A 152 -0.89 19.57 1.37
CA SER A 152 -1.50 20.79 1.92
C SER A 152 -1.01 21.06 3.35
N SER A 153 -1.50 22.12 3.99
CA SER A 153 -1.20 22.44 5.39
C SER A 153 -1.48 21.29 6.35
N MET A 154 -2.61 20.59 6.19
CA MET A 154 -2.99 19.43 7.01
C MET A 154 -2.06 18.23 6.80
N GLY A 155 -1.73 17.93 5.53
CA GLY A 155 -0.80 16.87 5.18
C GLY A 155 0.63 17.16 5.67
N CYS A 156 1.06 18.41 5.54
CA CYS A 156 2.35 18.88 6.06
C CYS A 156 2.41 18.77 7.60
N ALA A 157 1.36 19.17 8.32
CA ALA A 157 1.30 19.03 9.77
C ALA A 157 1.41 17.55 10.21
N MET A 158 0.64 16.67 9.57
CA MET A 158 0.71 15.22 9.82
C MET A 158 2.11 14.66 9.54
N LYS A 159 2.71 15.03 8.39
CA LYS A 159 4.06 14.60 8.02
C LYS A 159 5.09 15.04 9.05
N THR A 160 5.03 16.29 9.50
CA THR A 160 5.95 16.83 10.52
C THR A 160 5.80 16.09 11.84
N GLN A 161 4.56 15.82 12.29
CA GLN A 161 4.33 15.06 13.51
C GLN A 161 4.88 13.63 13.41
N LEU A 162 4.66 12.96 12.28
CA LEU A 162 5.20 11.62 12.04
C LEU A 162 6.73 11.60 12.09
N LEU A 163 7.39 12.57 11.44
CA LEU A 163 8.85 12.70 11.46
C LEU A 163 9.37 13.01 12.87
N SER A 164 8.65 13.83 13.64
CA SER A 164 9.01 14.13 15.03
C SER A 164 8.96 12.87 15.91
N LEU A 165 7.94 12.03 15.77
CA LEU A 165 7.84 10.78 16.50
C LEU A 165 8.96 9.82 16.13
N TRP A 166 9.27 9.72 14.83
CA TRP A 166 10.38 8.88 14.35
C TRP A 166 11.74 9.36 14.91
N ARG A 167 12.01 10.67 14.88
CA ARG A 167 13.23 11.24 15.47
C ARG A 167 13.31 10.98 16.97
N SER A 168 12.20 11.18 17.69
CA SER A 168 12.15 10.91 19.12
C SER A 168 12.51 9.45 19.42
N HIS A 169 11.95 8.51 18.66
CA HIS A 169 12.12 7.09 18.94
C HIS A 169 13.48 6.54 18.51
N PHE A 170 14.03 6.96 17.38
CA PHE A 170 15.29 6.40 16.88
C PHE A 170 16.49 7.30 17.15
N VAL A 171 16.38 8.59 16.85
CA VAL A 171 17.52 9.50 16.97
C VAL A 171 17.83 9.80 18.44
N LEU A 172 16.82 10.14 19.24
CA LEU A 172 17.03 10.54 20.64
C LEU A 172 17.23 9.36 21.59
N GLU A 173 16.39 8.31 21.48
CA GLU A 173 16.48 7.14 22.39
C GLU A 173 17.76 6.33 22.17
N GLU A 174 18.21 6.14 20.92
CA GLU A 174 19.41 5.36 20.58
C GLU A 174 20.66 6.23 20.34
N GLN A 175 20.57 7.55 20.55
CA GLN A 175 21.64 8.53 20.31
C GLN A 175 22.29 8.41 18.92
N MET A 176 21.46 8.29 17.88
CA MET A 176 21.96 8.21 16.50
C MET A 176 22.43 9.59 15.99
N LEU A 177 23.43 9.59 15.10
CA LEU A 177 23.90 10.80 14.42
C LEU A 177 22.99 11.12 13.22
N GLU A 178 22.16 12.15 13.33
CA GLU A 178 21.37 12.69 12.21
C GLU A 178 22.29 13.52 11.29
N VAL A 179 22.25 13.25 9.97
CA VAL A 179 23.04 13.96 8.95
C VAL A 179 22.12 14.36 7.80
N ASP A 180 22.16 15.63 7.42
CA ASP A 180 21.45 16.17 6.25
C ASP A 180 22.40 16.28 5.05
N CYS A 181 22.13 15.51 3.98
CA CYS A 181 22.95 15.47 2.76
C CYS A 181 22.27 16.19 1.57
N THR A 182 23.06 16.57 0.57
CA THR A 182 22.55 17.20 -0.66
C THR A 182 21.79 16.22 -1.54
N VAL A 183 20.69 16.67 -2.14
CA VAL A 183 19.89 15.84 -3.08
C VAL A 183 20.63 15.59 -4.40
N LEU A 184 21.33 16.60 -4.91
CA LEU A 184 22.14 16.46 -6.13
C LEU A 184 23.37 15.60 -5.84
N THR A 185 23.47 14.47 -6.53
CA THR A 185 24.55 13.48 -6.34
C THR A 185 25.29 13.27 -7.66
N PRO A 186 26.64 13.37 -7.71
CA PRO A 186 27.39 13.22 -8.94
C PRO A 186 27.44 11.76 -9.41
N GLU A 187 27.45 11.56 -10.73
CA GLU A 187 27.39 10.22 -11.36
C GLU A 187 28.41 9.20 -10.78
N PRO A 188 29.69 9.55 -10.50
CA PRO A 188 30.66 8.59 -9.95
C PRO A 188 30.27 7.96 -8.61
N VAL A 189 29.37 8.59 -7.84
CA VAL A 189 28.89 8.05 -6.55
C VAL A 189 27.81 6.98 -6.75
N LEU A 190 27.14 6.98 -7.91
CA LEU A 190 26.03 6.08 -8.24
C LEU A 190 26.40 5.00 -9.27
N LYS A 191 27.68 4.94 -9.70
CA LYS A 191 28.20 3.95 -10.67
C LYS A 191 28.54 2.62 -10.03
#